data_AF-A0A7X1TMT6-F1
#
_entry.id   AF-A0A7X1TMT6-F1
#
_cell.length_a   1.000
_cell.length_b   1.000
_cell.length_c   1.000
_cell.angle_alpha   90.00
_cell.angle_beta   90.00
_cell.angle_gamma   90.00
#
_symmetry.space_group_name_H-M   'P 1'
#
loop_
_entity.id
_entity.type
_entity.pdbx_description
1 polymer ?
#
loop_
_entity_poly.entity_id
_entity_poly.type
_entity_poly.pdbx_seq_one_letter_code
_entity_poly.pdbx_strand_id
1 'polypeptide(L)'
;MNTATEQPAAEAPAAGATDTASADANRSNARGNSRGGDQRGGNARGGERGGRGGRDGGRNDDKDKFIERVVTINRVAKVVKGGRRFSFTALVVVGDGNGMVGVGYGKAKEVPSAIQKAVEEAKKTMFRVPRIGGTVPHLVQGEAAAGVVLLRPASPGTGVIAGGPVRAVLECVGIHDVLSKSLGSANAINIVHATVDALKRLEEPQAVAARRGLPLDEVASHQMLRAIAAQKAGA
;
A
#
# COMPACT_ATOMS: atom_id res chain seq x y z
N MET A 1 38.72 -16.49 47.95
CA MET A 1 39.03 -15.49 48.98
C MET A 1 39.38 -14.19 48.27
N ASN A 2 38.76 -13.09 48.74
CA ASN A 2 38.92 -11.67 48.35
C ASN A 2 38.06 -11.26 47.14
N THR A 3 36.89 -10.58 47.23
CA THR A 3 36.47 -9.32 47.92
C THR A 3 37.45 -8.17 47.70
N ALA A 4 37.12 -6.96 47.29
CA ALA A 4 35.90 -6.18 47.06
C ALA A 4 36.24 -5.19 45.90
N THR A 5 35.29 -4.47 45.27
CA THR A 5 34.92 -3.11 45.71
C THR A 5 33.60 -2.72 45.03
N GLU A 6 32.59 -2.48 45.86
CA GLU A 6 31.43 -1.64 45.56
C GLU A 6 31.86 -0.16 45.51
N GLN A 7 31.22 0.61 44.63
CA GLN A 7 30.73 1.93 45.05
C GLN A 7 29.51 2.36 44.21
N PRO A 8 28.37 2.69 44.86
CA PRO A 8 27.18 3.23 44.21
C PRO A 8 27.19 4.77 44.23
N ALA A 9 26.49 5.41 43.29
CA ALA A 9 26.22 6.83 43.32
C ALA A 9 24.70 7.09 43.45
N ALA A 10 24.32 7.73 44.57
CA ALA A 10 23.11 8.56 44.73
C ALA A 10 23.33 9.89 43.95
N GLU A 11 22.37 10.76 43.62
CA GLU A 11 21.19 11.27 44.33
C GLU A 11 20.29 12.09 43.34
N ALA A 12 19.04 12.39 43.75
CA ALA A 12 17.90 12.99 43.03
C ALA A 12 18.00 14.53 42.81
N PRO A 13 16.92 15.35 42.62
CA PRO A 13 15.56 15.16 42.07
C PRO A 13 15.21 16.20 40.95
N ALA A 14 14.07 16.06 40.29
CA ALA A 14 13.48 17.17 39.52
C ALA A 14 11.96 17.26 39.74
N ALA A 15 11.55 18.38 40.34
CA ALA A 15 10.17 18.82 40.46
C ALA A 15 9.91 19.94 39.44
N GLY A 16 8.68 20.01 38.93
CA GLY A 16 8.03 21.29 38.62
C GLY A 16 7.62 21.56 37.16
N ALA A 17 6.29 21.67 37.01
CA ALA A 17 5.55 22.59 36.14
C ALA A 17 5.15 22.12 34.74
N THR A 18 3.86 21.78 34.59
CA THR A 18 2.97 22.48 33.64
C THR A 18 1.54 22.46 34.16
N ASP A 19 1.09 23.59 34.70
CA ASP A 19 -0.30 24.02 34.70
C ASP A 19 -0.71 24.33 33.25
N THR A 20 -1.76 23.68 32.74
CA THR A 20 -2.65 24.31 31.76
C THR A 20 -4.08 23.88 32.05
N ALA A 21 -4.80 24.85 32.57
CA ALA A 21 -6.22 24.81 32.86
C ALA A 21 -7.08 24.80 31.59
N SER A 22 -8.36 24.45 31.83
CA SER A 22 -9.57 24.78 31.07
C SER A 22 -9.96 23.89 29.87
N ALA A 23 -10.76 22.86 30.18
CA ALA A 23 -11.71 22.26 29.24
C ALA A 23 -12.96 21.78 30.00
N ASP A 24 -13.83 22.70 30.40
CA ASP A 24 -15.23 22.35 30.74
C ASP A 24 -16.14 23.59 30.67
N ALA A 25 -16.75 23.84 29.51
CA ALA A 25 -17.89 24.73 29.34
C ALA A 25 -18.50 24.56 27.94
N ASN A 26 -19.26 23.48 27.72
CA ASN A 26 -20.26 23.48 26.66
C ASN A 26 -21.51 22.72 27.10
N ARG A 27 -22.37 23.43 27.85
CA ARG A 27 -23.78 23.05 28.00
C ARG A 27 -24.64 24.29 27.87
N SER A 28 -25.77 24.08 27.20
CA SER A 28 -26.93 24.95 27.06
C SER A 28 -26.76 26.25 26.27
N ASN A 29 -27.08 26.19 24.98
CA ASN A 29 -27.91 27.24 24.39
C ASN A 29 -28.91 26.65 23.41
N ALA A 30 -30.08 26.29 23.94
CA ALA A 30 -31.28 25.98 23.18
C ALA A 30 -32.45 26.65 23.91
N ARG A 31 -33.40 27.19 23.12
CA ARG A 31 -34.56 28.04 23.47
C ARG A 31 -34.21 29.52 23.45
N GLY A 32 -34.87 30.37 22.67
CA GLY A 32 -35.98 30.23 21.75
C GLY A 32 -36.34 31.63 21.30
N ASN A 33 -36.61 31.85 20.02
CA ASN A 33 -37.25 33.08 19.60
C ASN A 33 -38.23 32.77 18.47
N SER A 34 -39.51 32.87 18.80
CA SER A 34 -40.61 32.90 17.86
C SER A 34 -41.48 34.07 18.25
N ARG A 35 -41.68 35.04 17.35
CA ARG A 35 -42.99 35.54 16.87
C ARG A 35 -42.86 36.89 16.15
N GLY A 36 -43.65 37.02 15.08
CA GLY A 36 -43.90 38.23 14.30
C GLY A 36 -43.06 38.26 13.02
N GLY A 37 -43.50 37.87 11.83
CA GLY A 37 -44.86 37.82 11.30
C GLY A 37 -45.19 39.15 10.61
N ASP A 38 -44.91 39.26 9.32
CA ASP A 38 -45.76 40.05 8.42
C ASP A 38 -45.59 39.63 6.96
N GLN A 39 -46.74 39.39 6.34
CA GLN A 39 -46.93 39.01 4.95
C GLN A 39 -46.79 40.24 4.05
N ARG A 40 -46.31 40.04 2.80
CA ARG A 40 -47.07 40.41 1.58
C ARG A 40 -46.27 40.20 0.28
N GLY A 41 -46.90 39.44 -0.61
CA GLY A 41 -46.84 39.59 -2.08
C GLY A 41 -45.60 38.97 -2.74
N GLY A 42 -45.69 38.03 -3.67
CA GLY A 42 -46.81 37.63 -4.53
C GLY A 42 -46.29 37.53 -5.97
N ASN A 43 -46.72 36.47 -6.66
CA ASN A 43 -46.46 36.09 -8.06
C ASN A 43 -45.06 35.59 -8.43
N ALA A 44 -44.86 34.59 -9.29
CA ALA A 44 -45.62 33.46 -9.85
C ALA A 44 -44.81 33.05 -11.11
N ARG A 45 -44.90 31.75 -11.47
CA ARG A 45 -44.43 31.14 -12.74
C ARG A 45 -42.91 30.93 -12.76
N GLY A 46 -42.37 29.73 -12.95
CA GLY A 46 -42.87 28.52 -13.57
C GLY A 46 -41.66 27.89 -14.26
N GLY A 47 -41.42 26.60 -14.05
CA GLY A 47 -40.28 25.94 -14.68
C GLY A 47 -39.80 24.71 -13.92
N GLU A 48 -40.55 23.61 -14.03
CA GLU A 48 -39.96 22.28 -14.03
C GLU A 48 -38.71 22.26 -14.92
N ARG A 49 -37.57 21.84 -14.37
CA ARG A 49 -36.63 20.86 -14.94
C ARG A 49 -35.31 20.87 -14.17
N GLY A 50 -34.96 19.71 -13.65
CA GLY A 50 -33.59 19.43 -13.23
C GLY A 50 -33.50 18.69 -11.91
N GLY A 51 -34.22 17.56 -11.79
CA GLY A 51 -33.84 16.57 -10.80
C GLY A 51 -32.39 16.18 -11.03
N ARG A 52 -31.47 16.70 -10.20
CA ARG A 52 -30.12 16.15 -10.03
C ARG A 52 -30.22 14.87 -9.21
N GLY A 53 -31.01 13.92 -9.70
CA GLY A 53 -30.83 12.50 -9.40
C GLY A 53 -29.64 12.03 -10.24
N GLY A 54 -28.43 12.24 -9.74
CA GLY A 54 -27.20 11.90 -10.44
C GLY A 54 -26.36 10.93 -9.62
N ARG A 55 -26.65 9.63 -9.75
CA ARG A 55 -25.77 8.46 -9.53
C ARG A 55 -24.48 8.72 -8.73
N ASP A 56 -24.57 8.73 -7.40
CA ASP A 56 -23.37 8.73 -6.52
C ASP A 56 -23.39 7.56 -5.53
N GLY A 57 -24.01 6.44 -5.95
CA GLY A 57 -24.21 5.26 -5.09
C GLY A 57 -23.23 4.11 -5.28
N GLY A 58 -22.26 4.19 -6.19
CA GLY A 58 -21.44 3.02 -6.57
C GLY A 58 -19.92 3.19 -6.43
N ARG A 59 -19.42 4.27 -5.81
CA ARG A 59 -17.99 4.59 -5.81
C ARG A 59 -17.24 4.20 -4.53
N ASN A 60 -17.92 3.67 -3.52
CA ASN A 60 -17.30 3.26 -2.26
C ASN A 60 -17.00 1.76 -2.18
N ASP A 61 -17.69 0.90 -2.94
CA ASP A 61 -17.51 -0.56 -2.85
C ASP A 61 -16.12 -1.02 -3.36
N ASP A 62 -15.47 -0.24 -4.23
CA ASP A 62 -14.12 -0.53 -4.72
C ASP A 62 -13.02 -0.24 -3.68
N LYS A 63 -13.31 0.47 -2.58
CA LYS A 63 -12.30 0.78 -1.57
C LYS A 63 -11.98 -0.41 -0.66
N ASP A 64 -12.96 -1.28 -0.41
CA ASP A 64 -12.84 -2.36 0.58
C ASP A 64 -12.17 -3.63 0.03
N LYS A 65 -11.94 -3.71 -1.29
CA LYS A 65 -11.40 -4.92 -1.93
C LYS A 65 -9.88 -4.95 -2.01
N PHE A 66 -9.20 -3.82 -1.82
CA PHE A 66 -7.76 -3.73 -2.02
C PHE A 66 -6.98 -3.67 -0.70
N ILE A 67 -5.92 -4.49 -0.63
CA ILE A 67 -4.94 -4.49 0.43
C ILE A 67 -3.93 -3.39 0.15
N GLU A 68 -3.91 -2.37 1.00
CA GLU A 68 -3.00 -1.23 0.90
C GLU A 68 -1.85 -1.40 1.90
N ARG A 69 -0.60 -1.33 1.42
CA ARG A 69 0.61 -1.41 2.23
C ARG A 69 1.48 -0.17 2.03
N VAL A 70 1.73 0.56 3.12
CA VAL A 70 2.67 1.68 3.11
C VAL A 70 4.08 1.15 3.30
N VAL A 71 4.97 1.42 2.35
CA VAL A 71 6.35 0.91 2.38
C VAL A 71 7.27 1.88 3.10
N THR A 72 7.27 3.14 2.68
CA THR A 72 8.07 4.20 3.31
C THR A 72 7.35 5.53 3.29
N ILE A 73 7.59 6.33 4.32
CA ILE A 73 7.17 7.73 4.40
C ILE A 73 8.43 8.55 4.65
N ASN A 74 8.70 9.53 3.79
CA ASN A 74 9.82 10.45 3.95
C ASN A 74 9.33 11.88 4.13
N ARG A 75 10.00 12.64 5.00
CA ARG A 75 9.83 14.09 5.10
C ARG A 75 10.92 14.77 4.25
N VAL A 76 10.51 15.39 3.16
CA VAL A 76 11.40 16.15 2.26
C VAL A 76 11.30 17.65 2.52
N ALA A 77 12.38 18.40 2.30
CA ALA A 77 12.44 19.83 2.60
C ALA A 77 12.92 20.65 1.39
N LYS A 78 12.24 21.76 1.12
CA LYS A 78 12.69 22.81 0.19
C LYS A 78 13.16 24.03 0.99
N VAL A 79 14.41 24.44 0.79
CA VAL A 79 14.97 25.65 1.42
C VAL A 79 14.42 26.90 0.74
N VAL A 80 14.05 27.92 1.53
CA VAL A 80 13.55 29.23 1.08
C VAL A 80 14.20 30.34 1.89
N LYS A 81 14.05 31.60 1.47
CA LYS A 81 14.67 32.79 2.11
C LYS A 81 14.44 32.95 3.62
N GLY A 82 13.42 32.30 4.19
CA GLY A 82 13.06 32.37 5.61
C GLY A 82 12.96 31.01 6.32
N GLY A 83 13.55 29.94 5.76
CA GLY A 83 13.57 28.63 6.43
C GLY A 83 13.41 27.45 5.48
N ARG A 84 12.73 26.40 5.93
CA ARG A 84 12.50 25.16 5.17
C ARG A 84 11.00 24.87 5.07
N ARG A 85 10.51 24.68 3.84
CA ARG A 85 9.16 24.16 3.60
C ARG A 85 9.22 22.64 3.55
N PHE A 86 8.58 21.99 4.51
CA PHE A 86 8.48 20.53 4.54
C PHE A 86 7.34 20.03 3.63
N SER A 87 7.51 18.84 3.11
CA SER A 87 6.48 18.05 2.45
C SER A 87 6.72 16.58 2.78
N PHE A 88 5.69 15.77 2.68
CA PHE A 88 5.78 14.34 2.90
C PHE A 88 5.60 13.61 1.58
N THR A 89 6.38 12.54 1.43
CA THR A 89 6.28 11.62 0.31
C THR A 89 5.95 10.24 0.84
N ALA A 90 5.01 9.54 0.23
CA ALA A 90 4.62 8.19 0.61
C ALA A 90 4.76 7.26 -0.59
N LEU A 91 5.44 6.13 -0.39
CA LEU A 91 5.46 5.01 -1.33
C LEU A 91 4.48 3.96 -0.82
N VAL A 92 3.45 3.68 -1.62
CA VAL A 92 2.37 2.76 -1.27
C VAL A 92 2.23 1.71 -2.34
N VAL A 93 1.97 0.48 -1.91
CA VAL A 93 1.63 -0.64 -2.78
C VAL A 93 0.19 -1.02 -2.51
N VAL A 94 -0.56 -1.28 -3.57
CA VAL A 94 -1.97 -1.67 -3.51
C VAL A 94 -2.13 -2.96 -4.30
N GLY A 95 -2.84 -3.94 -3.78
CA GLY A 95 -3.15 -5.16 -4.51
C GLY A 95 -4.42 -5.84 -4.03
N ASP A 96 -4.92 -6.79 -4.79
CA ASP A 96 -6.18 -7.51 -4.50
C ASP A 96 -5.96 -8.89 -3.86
N GLY A 97 -4.70 -9.27 -3.58
CA GLY A 97 -4.32 -10.60 -3.10
C GLY A 97 -4.56 -11.72 -4.12
N ASN A 98 -5.01 -11.39 -5.33
CA ASN A 98 -5.43 -12.32 -6.37
C ASN A 98 -4.58 -12.18 -7.64
N GLY A 99 -3.38 -11.61 -7.53
CA GLY A 99 -2.45 -11.44 -8.62
C GLY A 99 -2.53 -10.09 -9.32
N MET A 100 -3.29 -9.11 -8.83
CA MET A 100 -3.16 -7.71 -9.27
C MET A 100 -2.43 -6.88 -8.23
N VAL A 101 -1.49 -6.06 -8.70
CA VAL A 101 -0.73 -5.13 -7.87
C VAL A 101 -0.44 -3.84 -8.62
N GLY A 102 -0.42 -2.74 -7.89
CA GLY A 102 -0.04 -1.41 -8.36
C GLY A 102 0.86 -0.72 -7.33
N VAL A 103 1.70 0.20 -7.79
CA VAL A 103 2.61 0.98 -6.94
C VAL A 103 2.34 2.45 -7.20
N GLY A 104 2.28 3.24 -6.13
CA GLY A 104 2.03 4.67 -6.22
C GLY A 104 2.98 5.49 -5.37
N TYR A 105 3.26 6.70 -5.82
CA TYR A 105 4.17 7.64 -5.18
C TYR A 105 3.47 8.99 -4.95
N GLY A 106 3.00 9.19 -3.73
CA GLY A 106 2.27 10.40 -3.37
C GLY A 106 3.17 11.45 -2.74
N LYS A 107 2.90 12.73 -3.04
CA LYS A 107 3.50 13.88 -2.33
C LYS A 107 2.45 14.89 -1.92
N ALA A 108 2.51 15.30 -0.66
CA ALA A 108 1.61 16.32 -0.11
C ALA A 108 2.26 17.10 1.05
N LYS A 109 1.53 18.08 1.59
CA LYS A 109 1.95 18.85 2.78
C LYS A 109 1.76 18.07 4.08
N GLU A 110 0.83 17.12 4.09
CA GLU A 110 0.47 16.28 5.23
C GLU A 110 0.60 14.79 4.86
N VAL A 111 0.85 13.94 5.86
CA VAL A 111 1.06 12.49 5.65
C VAL A 111 -0.19 11.79 5.12
N PRO A 112 -1.41 11.97 5.69
CA PRO A 112 -2.60 11.26 5.19
C PRO A 112 -2.93 11.63 3.74
N SER A 113 -2.79 12.92 3.41
CA SER A 113 -2.97 13.42 2.04
C SER A 113 -1.95 12.83 1.06
N ALA A 114 -0.71 12.56 1.49
CA ALA A 114 0.30 11.93 0.64
C ALA A 114 -0.04 10.46 0.38
N ILE A 115 -0.50 9.73 1.40
CA ILE A 115 -0.92 8.33 1.27
C ILE A 115 -2.11 8.21 0.33
N GLN A 116 -3.15 9.05 0.49
CA GLN A 116 -4.32 9.03 -0.38
C GLN A 116 -3.96 9.23 -1.86
N LYS A 117 -3.08 10.20 -2.15
CA LYS A 117 -2.58 10.42 -3.52
C LYS A 117 -1.80 9.22 -4.06
N ALA A 118 -0.98 8.59 -3.21
CA ALA A 118 -0.22 7.40 -3.60
C ALA A 118 -1.17 6.23 -3.93
N VAL A 119 -2.22 6.02 -3.12
CA VAL A 119 -3.24 4.98 -3.35
C VAL A 119 -3.97 5.20 -4.67
N GLU A 120 -4.41 6.44 -4.95
CA GLU A 120 -5.07 6.78 -6.21
C GLU A 120 -4.17 6.56 -7.44
N GLU A 121 -2.88 6.82 -7.32
CA GLU A 121 -1.90 6.54 -8.37
C GLU A 121 -1.64 5.04 -8.55
N ALA A 122 -1.53 4.29 -7.46
CA ALA A 122 -1.35 2.84 -7.49
C ALA A 122 -2.52 2.13 -8.18
N LYS A 123 -3.76 2.57 -7.92
CA LYS A 123 -4.96 2.03 -8.56
C LYS A 123 -4.97 2.21 -10.08
N LYS A 124 -4.32 3.26 -10.60
CA LYS A 124 -4.20 3.52 -12.05
C LYS A 124 -3.13 2.65 -12.73
N THR A 125 -2.16 2.16 -11.97
CA THR A 125 -0.98 1.43 -12.49
C THR A 125 -1.01 -0.06 -12.17
N MET A 126 -2.20 -0.60 -11.89
CA MET A 126 -2.41 -2.02 -11.64
C MET A 126 -1.97 -2.87 -12.83
N PHE A 127 -1.23 -3.94 -12.54
CA PHE A 127 -0.86 -4.96 -13.53
C PHE A 127 -1.08 -6.35 -12.95
N ARG A 128 -1.31 -7.32 -13.85
CA ARG A 128 -1.49 -8.73 -13.52
C ARG A 128 -0.14 -9.43 -13.40
N VAL A 129 0.02 -10.23 -12.35
CA VAL A 129 1.21 -11.02 -12.06
C VAL A 129 0.91 -12.50 -12.27
N PRO A 130 1.67 -13.18 -13.15
CA PRO A 130 1.64 -14.64 -13.27
C PRO A 130 2.04 -15.33 -11.96
N ARG A 131 1.18 -16.20 -11.43
CA ARG A 131 1.48 -17.03 -10.25
C ARG A 131 0.92 -18.43 -10.41
N ILE A 132 1.59 -19.40 -9.77
CA ILE A 132 1.16 -20.80 -9.72
C ILE A 132 0.99 -21.18 -8.26
N GLY A 133 -0.23 -21.53 -7.88
CA GLY A 133 -0.65 -21.65 -6.49
C GLY A 133 -0.35 -20.38 -5.70
N GLY A 134 0.49 -20.53 -4.67
CA GLY A 134 0.98 -19.44 -3.83
C GLY A 134 2.39 -18.95 -4.16
N THR A 135 3.01 -19.37 -5.28
CA THR A 135 4.41 -19.05 -5.62
C THR A 135 4.60 -18.50 -7.05
N VAL A 136 5.81 -18.03 -7.35
CA VAL A 136 6.22 -17.56 -8.68
C VAL A 136 6.52 -18.73 -9.63
N PRO A 137 6.31 -18.61 -10.96
CA PRO A 137 6.53 -19.71 -11.89
C PRO A 137 7.99 -20.17 -12.01
N HIS A 138 8.94 -19.23 -12.04
CA HIS A 138 10.36 -19.52 -12.25
C HIS A 138 11.23 -18.49 -11.54
N LEU A 139 12.53 -18.76 -11.45
CA LEU A 139 13.51 -17.83 -10.88
C LEU A 139 13.69 -16.64 -11.83
N VAL A 140 13.54 -15.44 -11.30
CA VAL A 140 13.64 -14.20 -12.09
C VAL A 140 14.46 -13.16 -11.35
N GLN A 141 15.22 -12.38 -12.10
CA GLN A 141 15.96 -11.23 -11.60
C GLN A 141 15.39 -9.97 -12.25
N GLY A 142 14.93 -9.04 -11.43
CA GLY A 142 14.45 -7.74 -11.86
C GLY A 142 15.42 -6.64 -11.47
N GLU A 143 15.50 -5.63 -12.32
CA GLU A 143 16.43 -4.53 -12.18
C GLU A 143 15.74 -3.20 -12.49
N ALA A 144 15.88 -2.25 -11.58
CA ALA A 144 15.41 -0.88 -11.78
C ALA A 144 16.43 0.10 -11.18
N ALA A 145 17.04 0.90 -12.05
CA ALA A 145 18.18 1.73 -11.69
C ALA A 145 19.28 0.89 -11.00
N ALA A 146 19.63 1.22 -9.75
CA ALA A 146 20.60 0.46 -8.96
C ALA A 146 19.96 -0.65 -8.08
N GLY A 147 18.64 -0.84 -8.14
CA GLY A 147 17.95 -1.90 -7.42
C GLY A 147 17.99 -3.20 -8.20
N VAL A 148 18.50 -4.27 -7.59
CA VAL A 148 18.53 -5.63 -8.16
C VAL A 148 17.85 -6.57 -7.18
N VAL A 149 16.78 -7.24 -7.62
CA VAL A 149 16.00 -8.17 -6.79
C VAL A 149 15.92 -9.51 -7.48
N LEU A 150 16.34 -10.54 -6.76
CA LEU A 150 16.16 -11.94 -7.15
C LEU A 150 14.90 -12.49 -6.50
N LEU A 151 14.01 -13.06 -7.31
CA LEU A 151 12.85 -13.83 -6.86
C LEU A 151 13.06 -15.29 -7.23
N ARG A 152 12.92 -16.18 -6.24
CA ARG A 152 13.05 -17.63 -6.42
C ARG A 152 11.78 -18.33 -5.90
N PRO A 153 11.21 -19.26 -6.68
CA PRO A 153 10.07 -20.06 -6.22
C PRO A 153 10.44 -20.90 -5.01
N ALA A 154 9.44 -21.12 -4.16
CA ALA A 154 9.58 -21.91 -2.93
C ALA A 154 8.50 -22.99 -2.86
N SER A 155 8.77 -24.03 -2.08
CA SER A 155 7.76 -25.06 -1.80
C SER A 155 6.64 -24.48 -0.92
N PRO A 156 5.41 -25.01 -1.02
CA PRO A 156 4.30 -24.59 -0.16
C PRO A 156 4.65 -24.67 1.33
N GLY A 157 4.30 -23.64 2.10
CA GLY A 157 4.57 -23.57 3.55
C GLY A 157 5.92 -22.95 3.92
N THR A 158 6.67 -22.41 2.96
CA THR A 158 7.93 -21.67 3.22
C THR A 158 7.65 -20.26 3.75
N GLY A 159 6.53 -19.64 3.36
CA GLY A 159 6.24 -18.26 3.67
C GLY A 159 7.02 -17.25 2.81
N VAL A 160 6.80 -15.96 3.09
CA VAL A 160 7.42 -14.85 2.36
C VAL A 160 8.74 -14.44 3.03
N ILE A 161 9.85 -14.96 2.49
CA ILE A 161 11.21 -14.58 2.93
C ILE A 161 11.71 -13.46 2.02
N ALA A 162 11.47 -12.23 2.46
CA ALA A 162 11.76 -11.03 1.69
C ALA A 162 12.13 -9.85 2.58
N GLY A 163 12.92 -8.92 2.03
CA GLY A 163 13.18 -7.62 2.66
C GLY A 163 11.91 -6.77 2.68
N GLY A 164 11.78 -5.84 3.63
CA GLY A 164 10.55 -5.07 3.88
C GLY A 164 9.84 -4.53 2.62
N PRO A 165 10.54 -3.83 1.71
CA PRO A 165 9.93 -3.30 0.49
C PRO A 165 9.42 -4.39 -0.46
N VAL A 166 10.17 -5.48 -0.61
CA VAL A 166 9.80 -6.62 -1.48
C VAL A 166 8.62 -7.38 -0.86
N ARG A 167 8.64 -7.60 0.46
CA ARG A 167 7.57 -8.27 1.22
C ARG A 167 6.24 -7.55 1.04
N ALA A 168 6.23 -6.22 1.18
CA ALA A 168 5.01 -5.43 1.00
C ALA A 168 4.38 -5.64 -0.39
N VAL A 169 5.21 -5.76 -1.43
CA VAL A 169 4.73 -6.05 -2.79
C VAL A 169 4.17 -7.46 -2.91
N LEU A 170 4.92 -8.47 -2.46
CA LEU A 170 4.54 -9.88 -2.63
C LEU A 170 3.27 -10.24 -1.83
N GLU A 171 3.09 -9.65 -0.65
CA GLU A 171 1.86 -9.81 0.14
C GLU A 171 0.64 -9.19 -0.57
N CYS A 172 0.77 -7.98 -1.13
CA CYS A 172 -0.33 -7.34 -1.88
C CYS A 172 -0.71 -8.13 -3.15
N VAL A 173 0.25 -8.79 -3.79
CA VAL A 173 0.01 -9.68 -4.95
C VAL A 173 -0.74 -10.95 -4.53
N GLY A 174 -0.56 -11.43 -3.30
CA GLY A 174 -1.04 -12.73 -2.84
C GLY A 174 -0.07 -13.88 -3.14
N ILE A 175 1.23 -13.60 -3.12
CA ILE A 175 2.27 -14.64 -3.12
C ILE A 175 2.61 -14.96 -1.67
N HIS A 176 2.43 -16.22 -1.29
CA HIS A 176 2.61 -16.68 0.08
C HIS A 176 3.95 -17.38 0.27
N ASP A 177 4.50 -18.02 -0.76
CA ASP A 177 5.71 -18.83 -0.67
C ASP A 177 6.74 -18.35 -1.69
N VAL A 178 7.80 -17.69 -1.22
CA VAL A 178 8.82 -17.12 -2.09
C VAL A 178 10.09 -16.79 -1.32
N LEU A 179 11.22 -17.09 -1.94
CA LEU A 179 12.53 -16.68 -1.45
C LEU A 179 12.99 -15.49 -2.28
N SER A 180 13.39 -14.41 -1.63
CA SER A 180 13.94 -13.25 -2.33
C SER A 180 15.17 -12.68 -1.65
N LYS A 181 16.01 -12.05 -2.46
CA LYS A 181 17.17 -11.30 -1.98
C LYS A 181 17.34 -10.02 -2.80
N SER A 182 17.51 -8.91 -2.09
CA SER A 182 18.01 -7.67 -2.68
C SER A 182 19.53 -7.74 -2.76
N LEU A 183 20.08 -7.64 -3.97
CA LEU A 183 21.51 -7.75 -4.26
C LEU A 183 22.16 -6.40 -4.58
N GLY A 184 21.34 -5.37 -4.87
CA GLY A 184 21.80 -4.03 -5.22
C GLY A 184 21.57 -2.99 -4.11
N SER A 185 21.05 -1.84 -4.50
CA SER A 185 20.76 -0.71 -3.61
C SER A 185 19.76 -1.05 -2.50
N ALA A 186 19.95 -0.44 -1.32
CA ALA A 186 19.03 -0.53 -0.18
C ALA A 186 17.84 0.48 -0.27
N ASN A 187 17.77 1.30 -1.32
CA ASN A 187 16.70 2.29 -1.47
C ASN A 187 15.35 1.61 -1.76
N ALA A 188 14.37 1.82 -0.87
CA ALA A 188 13.04 1.22 -0.97
C ALA A 188 12.33 1.51 -2.31
N ILE A 189 12.47 2.73 -2.86
CA ILE A 189 11.85 3.10 -4.14
C ILE A 189 12.38 2.21 -5.27
N ASN A 190 13.70 2.10 -5.37
CA ASN A 190 14.35 1.30 -6.41
C ASN A 190 14.07 -0.19 -6.23
N ILE A 191 14.07 -0.69 -4.99
CA ILE A 191 13.76 -2.09 -4.69
C ILE A 191 12.32 -2.43 -5.11
N VAL A 192 11.35 -1.56 -4.80
CA VAL A 192 9.96 -1.79 -5.21
C VAL A 192 9.83 -1.78 -6.74
N HIS A 193 10.44 -0.82 -7.43
CA HIS A 193 10.43 -0.81 -8.90
C HIS A 193 11.15 -2.01 -9.52
N ALA A 194 12.27 -2.45 -8.94
CA ALA A 194 12.98 -3.64 -9.39
C ALA A 194 12.15 -4.91 -9.17
N THR A 195 11.38 -4.96 -8.08
CA THR A 195 10.42 -6.05 -7.81
C THR A 195 9.29 -6.04 -8.84
N VAL A 196 8.75 -4.87 -9.18
CA VAL A 196 7.72 -4.75 -10.24
C VAL A 196 8.27 -5.21 -11.59
N ASP A 197 9.50 -4.82 -11.94
CA ASP A 197 10.17 -5.30 -13.16
C ASP A 197 10.38 -6.82 -13.13
N ALA A 198 10.82 -7.39 -12.00
CA ALA A 198 10.92 -8.84 -11.82
C ALA A 198 9.56 -9.53 -12.10
N LEU A 199 8.48 -9.03 -11.48
CA LEU A 199 7.15 -9.62 -11.63
C LEU A 199 6.60 -9.49 -13.06
N LYS A 200 6.93 -8.42 -13.79
CA LYS A 200 6.54 -8.23 -15.19
C LYS A 200 7.28 -9.16 -16.16
N ARG A 201 8.48 -9.61 -15.79
CA ARG A 201 9.27 -10.58 -16.57
C ARG A 201 8.81 -12.02 -16.38
N LEU A 202 7.93 -12.28 -15.42
CA LEU A 202 7.35 -13.60 -15.25
C LEU A 202 6.48 -13.97 -16.46
N GLU A 203 6.55 -15.23 -16.85
CA GLU A 203 5.79 -15.80 -17.95
C GLU A 203 4.98 -16.98 -17.41
N GLU A 204 3.72 -17.07 -17.84
CA GLU A 204 2.89 -18.24 -17.55
C GLU A 204 3.37 -19.44 -18.37
N PRO A 205 3.47 -20.65 -17.79
CA PRO A 205 3.90 -21.84 -18.54
C PRO A 205 3.05 -22.13 -19.78
N GLN A 206 1.75 -21.80 -19.72
CA GLN A 206 0.82 -21.93 -20.84
C GLN A 206 1.19 -21.00 -21.99
N ALA A 207 1.55 -19.75 -21.69
CA ALA A 207 1.99 -18.78 -22.68
C ALA A 207 3.32 -19.21 -23.34
N VAL A 208 4.24 -19.80 -22.56
CA VAL A 208 5.50 -20.34 -23.09
C VAL A 208 5.26 -21.55 -24.00
N ALA A 209 4.38 -22.47 -23.61
CA ALA A 209 4.02 -23.63 -24.41
C ALA A 209 3.38 -23.22 -25.74
N ALA A 210 2.43 -22.28 -25.70
CA ALA A 210 1.80 -21.73 -26.90
C ALA A 210 2.82 -21.06 -27.84
N ARG A 211 3.77 -20.28 -27.29
CA ARG A 211 4.84 -19.64 -28.07
C ARG A 211 5.78 -20.64 -28.74
N ARG A 212 6.01 -21.80 -28.10
CA ARG A 212 6.89 -22.86 -28.61
C ARG A 212 6.17 -23.90 -29.48
N GLY A 213 4.84 -23.91 -29.49
CA GLY A 213 4.04 -24.90 -30.21
C GLY A 213 4.15 -26.33 -29.64
N LEU A 214 4.55 -26.46 -28.37
CA LEU A 214 4.73 -27.75 -27.69
C LEU A 214 3.60 -27.99 -26.67
N PRO A 215 3.27 -29.25 -26.36
CA PRO A 215 2.31 -29.56 -25.30
C PRO A 215 2.84 -29.08 -23.94
N LEU A 216 1.91 -28.73 -23.03
CA LEU A 216 2.25 -28.19 -21.71
C LEU A 216 3.13 -29.16 -20.89
N ASP A 217 2.95 -30.46 -21.10
CA ASP A 217 3.65 -31.52 -20.37
C ASP A 217 5.15 -31.58 -20.66
N GLU A 218 5.59 -31.11 -21.83
CA GLU A 218 7.02 -31.04 -22.20
C GLU A 218 7.70 -29.76 -21.72
N VAL A 219 6.92 -28.70 -21.48
CA VAL A 219 7.44 -27.37 -21.14
C VAL A 219 7.45 -27.12 -19.64
N ALA A 220 6.40 -27.55 -18.94
CA ALA A 220 6.27 -27.37 -17.51
C ALA A 220 6.87 -28.56 -16.74
N SER A 221 7.52 -28.29 -15.61
CA SER A 221 8.01 -29.36 -14.75
C SER A 221 6.83 -30.14 -14.13
N HIS A 222 7.05 -31.41 -13.80
CA HIS A 222 6.01 -32.26 -13.21
C HIS A 222 5.42 -31.66 -11.91
N GLN A 223 6.23 -30.89 -11.15
CA GLN A 223 5.77 -30.17 -9.98
C GLN A 223 4.84 -29.00 -10.33
N MET A 224 5.13 -28.24 -11.38
CA MET A 224 4.26 -27.16 -11.85
C MET A 224 2.93 -27.70 -12.38
N LEU A 225 2.94 -28.80 -13.13
CA LEU A 225 1.72 -29.44 -13.65
C LEU A 225 0.77 -29.85 -12.51
N ARG A 226 1.31 -30.46 -11.45
CA ARG A 226 0.54 -30.81 -10.25
C ARG A 226 -0.03 -29.57 -9.56
N ALA A 227 0.75 -28.49 -9.45
CA ALA A 227 0.30 -27.25 -8.82
C ALA A 227 -0.80 -26.55 -9.65
N ILE A 228 -0.69 -26.55 -10.98
CA ILE A 228 -1.72 -26.02 -11.89
C ILE A 228 -3.00 -26.85 -11.80
N ALA A 229 -2.88 -28.19 -11.78
CA ALA A 229 -4.02 -29.08 -11.63
C ALA A 229 -4.72 -28.87 -10.27
N ALA A 230 -3.95 -28.71 -9.19
CA ALA A 230 -4.49 -28.40 -7.86
C ALA A 230 -5.20 -27.03 -7.82
N GLN A 231 -4.66 -26.02 -8.50
CA GLN A 231 -5.32 -24.71 -8.65
C GLN A 231 -6.65 -24.82 -9.40
N LYS A 232 -6.71 -25.60 -10.48
CA LYS A 232 -7.92 -25.79 -11.27
C LYS A 232 -8.98 -26.62 -10.54
N ALA A 233 -8.57 -27.51 -9.64
CA ALA A 233 -9.48 -28.32 -8.83
C ALA A 233 -10.01 -27.58 -7.58
N GLY A 234 -9.34 -26.51 -7.14
CA GLY A 234 -9.74 -25.70 -5.98
C GLY A 234 -10.45 -24.37 -6.32
N ALA A 235 -10.65 -24.07 -7.60
CA ALA A 235 -11.44 -22.94 -8.10
C ALA A 235 -12.80 -23.42 -8.59
#